data_AF-A0A059LER4-F1
#
_entry.id   AF-A0A059LER4-F1
#
_cell.length_a   1.000
_cell.length_b   1.000
_cell.length_c   1.000
_cell.angle_alpha   90.00
_cell.angle_beta   90.00
_cell.angle_gamma   90.00
#
_symmetry.space_group_name_H-M   'P 1'
#
loop_
_entity.id
_entity.type
_entity.pdbx_description
1 polymer ?
#
loop_
_entity_poly.entity_id
_entity_poly.type
_entity_poly.pdbx_seq_one_letter_code
_entity_poly.pdbx_strand_id
1 'polypeptide(L)'
;MRPCASSTSLTSYGDREALKDLLSYGLPTPQAKTVADAFPLPRRLGSAVRTLFLLGGSVFCALVALCGALLLGYLMLTRSLTPPQLAHERVLYMDLEPSGALSAQVDFLGLRPRSFLVQRFAPVLPPDRFLTPGEVVDVWLDLDLPGGAAASMVQTQALLLSSLSREEGRSGAEDAETALQRATASTSPSSASPSPPGSTSPSPKPYLARSSRAVRVRGRVPSLWSFLAGPLRWAGVLQDAHAQRIPLFERYVESSSQPLAGVLV
;
A
#
# COMPACT_ATOMS: atom_id res chain seq x y z
N MET A 1 51.83 -17.92 9.38
CA MET A 1 52.49 -16.71 9.92
C MET A 1 51.95 -16.44 11.33
N ARG A 2 52.78 -16.65 12.36
CA ARG A 2 52.59 -16.19 13.75
C ARG A 2 53.32 -14.84 13.93
N PRO A 3 52.95 -14.01 14.92
CA PRO A 3 53.73 -13.94 16.18
C PRO A 3 52.82 -13.96 17.43
N CYS A 4 53.13 -14.69 18.50
CA CYS A 4 54.17 -14.49 19.53
C CYS A 4 53.85 -13.39 20.55
N ALA A 5 53.81 -13.84 21.81
CA ALA A 5 53.54 -13.10 23.03
C ALA A 5 54.71 -12.23 23.48
N SER A 6 54.41 -11.21 24.29
CA SER A 6 55.35 -10.64 25.25
C SER A 6 54.58 -10.16 26.49
N SER A 7 54.98 -10.75 27.61
CA SER A 7 54.64 -10.40 28.99
C SER A 7 55.39 -9.15 29.44
N THR A 8 54.78 -8.30 30.26
CA THR A 8 55.50 -7.63 31.35
C THR A 8 54.53 -7.28 32.48
N SER A 9 54.64 -8.03 33.57
CA SER A 9 54.14 -7.69 34.89
C SER A 9 55.09 -6.69 35.55
N LEU A 10 54.57 -5.63 36.16
CA LEU A 10 55.25 -5.01 37.30
C LEU A 10 54.24 -4.46 38.31
N THR A 11 54.19 -5.20 39.41
CA THR A 11 53.79 -4.86 40.76
C THR A 11 53.96 -3.38 41.14
N SER A 12 52.91 -2.78 41.69
CA SER A 12 53.03 -1.89 42.84
C SER A 12 51.74 -1.97 43.65
N TYR A 13 51.75 -2.93 44.57
CA TYR A 13 50.77 -3.14 45.61
C TYR A 13 51.35 -2.51 46.88
N GLY A 14 50.63 -1.59 47.49
CA GLY A 14 50.92 -1.07 48.81
C GLY A 14 51.21 0.42 48.86
N ASP A 15 50.17 1.26 48.70
CA ASP A 15 50.14 2.55 49.41
C ASP A 15 48.77 3.25 49.42
N ARG A 16 47.69 2.54 49.79
CA ARG A 16 46.34 3.15 49.95
C ARG A 16 45.69 2.96 51.31
N GLU A 17 46.31 2.21 52.22
CA GLU A 17 45.81 2.03 53.58
C GLU A 17 46.53 2.97 54.59
N ALA A 18 47.73 3.47 54.29
CA ALA A 18 48.43 4.44 55.15
C ALA A 18 47.85 5.88 55.10
N LEU A 19 47.04 6.20 54.09
CA LEU A 19 46.44 7.54 53.92
C LEU A 19 45.03 7.64 54.56
N LYS A 20 44.45 6.53 55.02
CA LYS A 20 43.15 6.52 55.70
C LYS A 20 43.29 6.76 57.21
N ASP A 21 44.44 6.41 57.79
CA ASP A 21 44.68 6.59 59.23
C ASP A 21 45.16 8.00 59.62
N LEU A 22 45.66 8.80 58.66
CA LEU A 22 46.08 10.19 58.91
C LEU A 22 44.97 11.24 58.78
N LEU A 23 43.79 10.87 58.28
CA LEU A 23 42.63 11.77 58.20
C LEU A 23 41.60 11.55 59.33
N SER A 24 41.86 10.61 60.25
CA SER A 24 40.97 10.30 61.38
C SER A 24 41.35 11.01 62.70
N TYR A 25 42.36 11.88 62.72
CA TYR A 25 42.71 12.67 63.91
C TYR A 25 42.23 14.12 63.82
N GLY A 26 41.06 14.31 64.43
CA GLY A 26 40.47 15.53 65.00
C GLY A 26 41.15 16.89 64.76
N LEU A 27 40.47 17.73 63.96
CA LEU A 27 40.50 19.17 64.12
C LEU A 27 39.19 19.61 64.78
N PRO A 28 39.18 20.11 66.04
CA PRO A 28 37.99 20.65 66.66
C PRO A 28 37.73 22.06 66.10
N THR A 29 36.78 22.19 65.18
CA THR A 29 36.28 23.49 64.76
C THR A 29 35.21 23.98 65.75
N PRO A 30 35.33 25.22 66.26
CA PRO A 30 34.35 25.77 67.19
C PRO A 30 33.04 26.05 66.47
N GLN A 31 31.95 25.49 67.02
CA GLN A 31 30.60 26.07 67.11
C GLN A 31 30.24 27.10 66.03
N ALA A 32 29.93 26.65 64.82
CA ALA A 32 29.02 27.35 63.93
C ALA A 32 27.63 26.68 64.05
N LYS A 33 26.99 26.91 65.21
CA LYS A 33 25.56 26.61 65.36
C LYS A 33 24.77 27.57 64.46
N THR A 34 23.80 26.98 63.77
CA THR A 34 22.52 27.59 63.37
C THR A 34 22.53 28.75 62.37
N VAL A 35 22.48 28.43 61.07
CA VAL A 35 21.61 29.12 60.09
C VAL A 35 21.06 28.15 59.03
N ALA A 36 21.68 27.00 58.78
CA ALA A 36 21.22 26.05 57.75
C ALA A 36 19.94 25.26 58.11
N ASP A 37 19.50 25.28 59.37
CA ASP A 37 18.26 24.61 59.81
C ASP A 37 16.99 25.46 59.64
N ALA A 38 17.10 26.70 59.12
CA ALA A 38 15.95 27.58 58.95
C ALA A 38 15.09 27.27 57.71
N PHE A 39 15.51 26.41 56.79
CA PHE A 39 14.69 26.03 55.63
C PHE A 39 14.85 24.55 55.22
N PRO A 40 14.15 23.61 55.88
CA PRO A 40 14.06 22.21 55.43
C PRO A 40 13.21 22.00 54.16
N LEU A 41 12.77 23.08 53.50
CA LEU A 41 11.79 23.05 52.41
C LEU A 41 12.34 22.71 51.00
N PRO A 42 13.57 23.04 50.57
CA PRO A 42 13.92 22.92 49.15
C PRO A 42 14.15 21.47 48.68
N ARG A 43 14.61 20.57 49.56
CA ARG A 43 14.85 19.16 49.19
C ARG A 43 13.56 18.34 49.10
N ARG A 44 12.56 18.65 49.92
CA ARG A 44 11.24 17.99 49.86
C ARG A 44 10.41 18.49 48.68
N LEU A 45 10.55 19.76 48.29
CA LEU A 45 9.92 20.28 47.08
C LEU A 45 10.47 19.60 45.81
N GLY A 46 11.78 19.40 45.71
CA GLY A 46 12.40 18.79 44.53
C GLY A 46 11.92 17.35 44.28
N SER A 47 11.75 16.54 45.33
CA SER A 47 11.20 15.18 45.18
C SER A 47 9.72 15.20 44.83
N ALA A 48 8.93 16.09 45.43
CA ALA A 48 7.50 16.25 45.13
C ALA A 48 7.26 16.71 43.68
N VAL A 49 8.07 17.64 43.16
CA VAL A 49 7.97 18.07 41.76
C VAL A 49 8.32 16.91 40.82
N ARG A 50 9.36 16.12 41.13
CA ARG A 50 9.75 14.96 40.32
C ARG A 50 8.67 13.88 40.31
N THR A 51 8.05 13.58 41.45
CA THR A 51 6.93 12.62 41.49
C THR A 51 5.71 13.14 40.74
N LEU A 52 5.42 14.44 40.82
CA LEU A 52 4.31 15.06 40.09
C LEU A 52 4.53 15.01 38.57
N PHE A 53 5.76 15.23 38.09
CA PHE A 53 6.11 15.11 36.67
C PHE A 53 6.02 13.67 36.16
N LEU A 54 6.51 12.69 36.94
CA LEU A 54 6.40 11.27 36.58
C LEU A 54 4.94 10.80 36.57
N LEU A 55 4.15 11.24 37.55
CA LEU A 55 2.73 10.93 37.63
C LEU A 55 1.95 11.61 36.49
N GLY A 56 2.24 12.88 36.20
CA GLY A 56 1.66 13.60 35.07
C GLY A 56 2.01 12.93 33.74
N GLY A 57 3.27 12.51 33.57
CA GLY A 57 3.72 11.77 32.40
C GLY A 57 3.04 10.40 32.25
N SER A 58 2.85 9.66 33.34
CA SER A 58 2.16 8.36 33.29
C SER A 58 0.67 8.51 32.98
N VAL A 59 0.00 9.51 33.56
CA VAL A 59 -1.40 9.84 33.25
C VAL A 59 -1.55 10.25 31.79
N PHE A 60 -0.64 11.08 31.28
CA PHE A 60 -0.64 11.47 29.86
C PHE A 60 -0.45 10.26 28.94
N CYS A 61 0.50 9.37 29.26
CA CYS A 61 0.73 8.14 28.51
C CYS A 61 -0.51 7.22 28.52
N ALA A 62 -1.17 7.09 29.67
CA ALA A 62 -2.40 6.31 29.81
C ALA A 62 -3.55 6.88 28.96
N LEU A 63 -3.69 8.21 28.90
CA LEU A 63 -4.70 8.88 28.05
C LEU A 63 -4.44 8.64 26.56
N VAL A 64 -3.19 8.73 26.12
CA VAL A 64 -2.82 8.45 24.72
C VAL A 64 -3.11 6.99 24.36
N ALA A 65 -2.76 6.05 25.24
CA ALA A 65 -3.04 4.63 25.04
C ALA A 65 -4.56 4.35 24.98
N LEU A 66 -5.34 4.97 25.86
CA LEU A 66 -6.80 4.85 25.87
C LEU A 66 -7.41 5.43 24.59
N CYS A 67 -6.95 6.59 24.13
CA CYS A 67 -7.38 7.19 22.87
C CYS A 67 -7.07 6.27 21.66
N GLY A 68 -5.86 5.70 21.62
CA GLY A 68 -5.48 4.72 20.59
C GLY A 68 -6.34 3.46 20.60
N ALA A 69 -6.65 2.93 21.79
CA ALA A 69 -7.52 1.77 21.96
C ALA A 69 -8.96 2.07 21.51
N LEU A 70 -9.49 3.25 21.85
CA LEU A 70 -10.81 3.69 21.38
C LEU A 70 -10.85 3.85 19.85
N LEU A 71 -9.80 4.43 19.26
CA LEU A 71 -9.70 4.57 17.80
C LEU A 71 -9.64 3.21 17.11
N LEU A 72 -8.86 2.27 17.65
CA LEU A 72 -8.77 0.91 17.12
C LEU A 72 -10.11 0.17 17.25
N GLY A 73 -10.80 0.31 18.39
CA GLY A 73 -12.13 -0.22 18.62
C GLY A 73 -13.15 0.36 17.64
N TYR A 74 -13.11 1.66 17.40
CA TYR A 74 -13.94 2.33 16.39
C TYR A 74 -13.66 1.82 14.97
N LEU A 75 -12.39 1.63 14.60
CA LEU A 75 -12.01 1.08 13.29
C LEU A 75 -12.48 -0.38 13.11
N MET A 76 -12.38 -1.20 14.16
CA MET A 76 -12.90 -2.57 14.13
C MET A 76 -14.42 -2.61 14.04
N LEU A 77 -15.11 -1.74 14.78
CA LEU A 77 -16.56 -1.64 14.74
C LEU A 77 -17.03 -1.17 13.36
N THR A 78 -16.45 -0.10 12.83
CA THR A 78 -16.78 0.40 11.49
C THR A 78 -16.49 -0.63 10.41
N ARG A 79 -15.37 -1.36 10.50
CA ARG A 79 -15.07 -2.48 9.60
C ARG A 79 -16.08 -3.62 9.69
N SER A 80 -16.62 -3.88 10.88
CA SER A 80 -17.64 -4.92 11.08
C SER A 80 -19.03 -4.51 10.54
N LEU A 81 -19.31 -3.20 10.49
CA LEU A 81 -20.58 -2.63 10.04
C LEU A 81 -20.57 -2.26 8.55
N THR A 82 -19.40 -2.02 7.95
CA THR A 82 -19.30 -1.81 6.50
C THR A 82 -19.74 -3.09 5.79
N PRO A 83 -20.75 -3.02 4.89
CA PRO A 83 -21.18 -4.19 4.14
C PRO A 83 -19.99 -4.74 3.35
N PRO A 84 -19.86 -6.08 3.24
CA PRO A 84 -18.82 -6.68 2.42
C PRO A 84 -19.03 -6.21 0.99
N GLN A 85 -18.16 -5.32 0.50
CA GLN A 85 -18.11 -5.02 -0.91
C GLN A 85 -17.68 -6.29 -1.63
N LEU A 86 -18.50 -6.76 -2.56
CA LEU A 86 -18.12 -7.84 -3.47
C LEU A 86 -17.08 -7.28 -4.44
N ALA A 87 -15.83 -7.28 -4.00
CA ALA A 87 -14.69 -7.04 -4.87
C ALA A 87 -14.25 -8.38 -5.45
N HIS A 88 -14.09 -8.43 -6.78
CA HIS A 88 -13.45 -9.56 -7.44
C HIS A 88 -12.07 -9.11 -7.92
N GLU A 89 -11.05 -9.79 -7.44
CA GLU A 89 -9.66 -9.53 -7.80
C GLU A 89 -9.12 -10.68 -8.63
N ARG A 90 -8.47 -10.34 -9.75
CA ARG A 90 -7.78 -11.29 -10.60
C ARG A 90 -6.39 -10.78 -10.95
N VAL A 91 -5.41 -11.66 -10.77
CA VAL A 91 -4.04 -11.42 -11.21
C VAL A 91 -4.02 -11.44 -12.73
N LEU A 92 -3.58 -10.34 -13.32
CA LEU A 92 -3.34 -10.20 -14.75
C LEU A 92 -1.90 -10.61 -15.04
N TYR A 93 -1.72 -11.53 -15.99
CA TYR A 93 -0.41 -11.82 -16.56
C TYR A 93 -0.27 -10.98 -17.82
N MET A 94 0.70 -10.07 -17.82
CA MET A 94 0.98 -9.22 -18.96
C MET A 94 1.96 -9.91 -19.87
N ASP A 95 1.57 -10.06 -21.13
CA ASP A 95 2.45 -10.49 -22.20
C ASP A 95 3.02 -9.25 -22.90
N LEU A 96 4.33 -9.28 -23.13
CA LEU A 96 5.03 -8.21 -23.85
C LEU A 96 4.92 -8.49 -25.35
N GLU A 97 4.17 -7.65 -26.05
CA GLU A 97 4.12 -7.70 -27.50
C GLU A 97 5.45 -7.24 -28.13
N PRO A 98 5.75 -7.69 -29.37
CA PRO A 98 6.90 -7.21 -30.14
C PRO A 98 6.88 -5.69 -30.38
N SER A 99 5.69 -5.08 -30.34
CA SER A 99 5.45 -3.64 -30.45
C SER A 99 5.98 -2.84 -29.24
N GLY A 100 6.31 -3.52 -28.14
CA GLY A 100 6.60 -2.92 -26.85
C GLY A 100 5.35 -2.59 -26.02
N ALA A 101 4.15 -2.93 -26.52
CA ALA A 101 2.92 -2.87 -25.75
C ALA A 101 2.83 -4.03 -24.76
N LEU A 102 2.18 -3.80 -23.63
CA LEU A 102 1.81 -4.84 -22.68
C LEU A 102 0.33 -5.14 -22.91
N SER A 103 0.01 -6.40 -23.15
CA SER A 103 -1.36 -6.89 -23.35
C SER A 103 -1.68 -7.91 -22.27
N ALA A 104 -2.87 -7.85 -21.68
CA ALA A 104 -3.34 -8.84 -20.72
C ALA A 104 -4.83 -9.11 -20.89
N GLN A 105 -5.21 -10.38 -20.94
CA GLN A 105 -6.61 -10.80 -20.99
C GLN A 105 -7.00 -11.57 -19.73
N VAL A 106 -8.17 -11.26 -19.18
CA VAL A 106 -8.79 -12.04 -18.10
C VAL A 106 -10.23 -12.40 -18.47
N ASP A 107 -10.55 -13.67 -18.30
CA ASP A 107 -11.90 -14.20 -18.41
C ASP A 107 -12.55 -14.35 -17.02
N PHE A 108 -13.81 -13.91 -16.92
CA PHE A 108 -14.61 -13.97 -15.69
C PHE A 108 -15.69 -15.07 -15.71
N LEU A 109 -15.96 -15.67 -16.88
CA LEU A 109 -16.95 -16.74 -17.01
C LEU A 109 -16.57 -17.97 -16.18
N GLY A 110 -17.55 -18.53 -15.46
CA GLY A 110 -17.36 -19.71 -14.60
C GLY A 110 -16.76 -19.42 -13.21
N LEU A 111 -16.38 -18.16 -12.92
CA LEU A 111 -15.89 -17.76 -11.61
C LEU A 111 -17.05 -17.31 -10.73
N ARG A 112 -17.56 -18.23 -9.90
CA ARG A 112 -18.51 -17.86 -8.85
C ARG A 112 -17.81 -16.96 -7.83
N PRO A 113 -18.43 -15.86 -7.37
CA PRO A 113 -17.88 -15.07 -6.29
C PRO A 113 -17.70 -15.95 -5.05
N ARG A 114 -16.44 -16.16 -4.63
CA ARG A 114 -16.09 -16.89 -3.40
C ARG A 114 -16.24 -15.96 -2.19
N SER A 115 -17.44 -15.48 -1.91
CA SER A 115 -17.76 -14.90 -0.60
C SER A 115 -18.47 -15.96 0.24
N PHE A 116 -17.72 -16.55 1.17
CA PHE A 116 -18.15 -17.68 2.03
C PHE A 116 -19.38 -17.36 2.91
N LEU A 117 -19.75 -16.09 3.04
CA LEU A 117 -20.87 -15.62 3.88
C LEU A 117 -22.12 -15.17 3.10
N VAL A 118 -22.05 -14.97 1.78
CA VAL A 118 -23.19 -14.46 0.98
C VAL A 118 -23.91 -15.57 0.22
N GLN A 119 -23.36 -16.78 0.17
CA GLN A 119 -23.96 -17.92 -0.55
C GLN A 119 -25.37 -18.32 -0.11
N ARG A 120 -25.88 -17.86 1.05
CA ARG A 120 -27.26 -18.13 1.46
C ARG A 120 -28.32 -17.25 0.79
N PHE A 121 -27.94 -16.10 0.23
CA PHE A 121 -28.89 -15.14 -0.34
C PHE A 121 -28.47 -14.56 -1.69
N ALA A 122 -27.33 -14.99 -2.25
CA ALA A 122 -26.94 -14.59 -3.59
C ALA A 122 -27.97 -15.11 -4.62
N PRO A 123 -28.47 -14.25 -5.53
CA PRO A 123 -29.29 -14.72 -6.64
C PRO A 123 -28.51 -15.77 -7.43
N VAL A 124 -29.20 -16.85 -7.83
CA VAL A 124 -28.61 -17.89 -8.68
C VAL A 124 -28.35 -17.25 -10.05
N LEU A 125 -27.13 -16.76 -10.28
CA LEU A 125 -26.73 -16.26 -11.58
C LEU A 125 -26.65 -17.43 -12.59
N PRO A 126 -27.10 -17.22 -13.84
CA PRO A 126 -26.86 -18.16 -14.92
C PRO A 126 -25.36 -18.47 -15.07
N PRO A 127 -24.97 -19.69 -15.46
CA PRO A 127 -23.56 -20.07 -15.62
C PRO A 127 -22.80 -19.20 -16.63
N ASP A 128 -23.53 -18.55 -17.54
CA ASP A 128 -22.97 -17.74 -18.63
C ASP A 128 -22.91 -16.25 -18.30
N ARG A 129 -23.14 -15.87 -17.03
CA ARG A 129 -23.15 -14.47 -16.62
C ARG A 129 -22.36 -14.25 -15.34
N PHE A 130 -21.54 -13.21 -15.34
CA PHE A 130 -20.72 -12.81 -14.19
C PHE A 130 -21.42 -11.81 -13.27
N LEU A 131 -22.21 -10.87 -13.82
CA LEU A 131 -22.90 -9.80 -13.08
C LEU A 131 -24.42 -9.97 -13.10
N THR A 132 -25.13 -9.34 -12.18
CA THR A 132 -26.59 -9.28 -12.28
C THR A 132 -26.98 -8.20 -13.30
N PRO A 133 -27.94 -8.42 -14.22
CA PRO A 133 -28.37 -7.36 -15.14
C PRO A 133 -28.82 -6.12 -14.37
N GLY A 134 -28.31 -4.94 -14.75
CA GLY A 134 -28.60 -3.69 -14.03
C GLY A 134 -27.75 -3.43 -12.79
N GLU A 135 -26.87 -4.36 -12.40
CA GLU A 135 -25.87 -4.15 -11.35
C GLU A 135 -24.82 -3.13 -11.83
N VAL A 136 -24.50 -2.18 -10.97
CA VAL A 136 -23.51 -1.13 -11.23
C VAL A 136 -22.17 -1.59 -10.66
N VAL A 137 -21.14 -1.66 -11.49
CA VAL A 137 -19.81 -2.15 -11.10
C VAL A 137 -18.74 -1.15 -11.53
N ASP A 138 -17.76 -0.95 -10.64
CA ASP A 138 -16.54 -0.22 -10.95
C ASP A 138 -15.42 -1.22 -11.27
N VAL A 139 -14.71 -0.97 -12.37
CA VAL A 139 -13.58 -1.79 -12.82
C VAL A 139 -12.32 -0.95 -12.79
N TRP A 140 -11.31 -1.41 -12.06
CA TRP A 140 -10.01 -0.78 -11.98
C TRP A 140 -8.88 -1.78 -12.19
N LEU A 141 -7.74 -1.25 -12.62
CA LEU A 141 -6.48 -1.97 -12.76
C LEU A 141 -5.54 -1.51 -11.66
N ASP A 142 -5.11 -2.43 -10.80
CA ASP A 142 -4.06 -2.16 -9.82
C ASP A 142 -2.71 -2.59 -10.43
N LEU A 143 -1.84 -1.61 -10.72
CA LEU A 143 -0.52 -1.82 -11.29
C LEU A 143 0.56 -1.74 -10.21
N ASP A 144 1.32 -2.81 -10.03
CA ASP A 144 2.51 -2.79 -9.17
C ASP A 144 3.73 -2.30 -9.94
N LEU A 145 4.19 -1.10 -9.61
CA LEU A 145 5.32 -0.45 -10.27
C LEU A 145 6.56 -0.47 -9.36
N PRO A 146 7.74 -0.85 -9.87
CA PRO A 146 8.97 -0.80 -9.09
C PRO A 146 9.35 0.65 -8.77
N GLY A 147 9.70 0.93 -7.51
CA GLY A 147 9.94 2.28 -6.96
C GLY A 147 11.15 3.07 -7.50
N GLY A 148 11.74 2.63 -8.61
CA GLY A 148 12.82 3.33 -9.33
C GLY A 148 12.42 3.89 -10.69
N ALA A 149 11.17 3.69 -11.13
CA ALA A 149 10.72 4.19 -12.42
C ALA A 149 10.76 5.73 -12.46
N ALA A 150 11.43 6.28 -13.49
CA ALA A 150 11.34 7.70 -13.79
C ALA A 150 9.88 8.07 -14.05
N ALA A 151 9.49 9.30 -13.69
CA ALA A 151 8.12 9.75 -13.92
C ALA A 151 7.80 9.66 -15.42
N SER A 152 6.85 8.80 -15.78
CA SER A 152 6.46 8.53 -17.15
C SER A 152 4.95 8.64 -17.30
N MET A 153 4.48 8.78 -18.55
CA MET A 153 3.07 8.68 -18.88
C MET A 153 2.84 7.31 -19.50
N VAL A 154 1.91 6.55 -18.94
CA VAL A 154 1.49 5.24 -19.44
C VAL A 154 0.06 5.39 -19.94
N GLN A 155 -0.18 5.02 -21.19
CA GLN A 155 -1.54 4.92 -21.71
C GLN A 155 -2.02 3.49 -21.52
N THR A 156 -3.14 3.35 -20.83
CA THR A 156 -3.84 2.08 -20.64
C THR A 156 -5.10 2.10 -21.48
N GLN A 157 -5.36 1.02 -22.19
CA GLN A 157 -6.61 0.82 -22.90
C GLN A 157 -7.29 -0.39 -22.28
N ALA A 158 -8.62 -0.45 -22.30
CA ALA A 158 -9.31 -1.65 -21.87
C ALA A 158 -10.57 -1.86 -22.68
N LEU A 159 -10.86 -3.12 -22.99
CA LEU A 159 -12.04 -3.59 -23.70
C LEU A 159 -12.78 -4.58 -22.82
N LEU A 160 -14.10 -4.37 -22.68
CA LEU A 160 -14.99 -5.36 -22.07
C LEU A 160 -15.45 -6.33 -23.16
N LEU A 161 -15.18 -7.60 -22.98
CA LEU A 161 -15.52 -8.66 -23.94
C LEU A 161 -16.90 -9.23 -23.62
N SER A 162 -17.69 -9.47 -24.67
CA SER A 162 -18.98 -10.15 -24.56
C SER A 162 -18.81 -11.66 -24.61
N SER A 163 -19.66 -12.43 -23.92
CA SER A 163 -19.68 -13.90 -24.05
C SER A 163 -20.03 -14.35 -25.47
N LEU A 164 -20.82 -13.57 -26.20
CA LEU A 164 -21.18 -13.84 -27.59
C LEU A 164 -19.94 -13.84 -28.50
N SER A 165 -18.99 -12.94 -28.25
CA SER A 165 -17.73 -12.88 -29.02
C SER A 165 -16.83 -14.10 -28.77
N ARG A 166 -17.05 -14.84 -27.68
CA ARG A 166 -16.27 -16.04 -27.36
C ARG A 166 -16.76 -17.26 -28.13
N GLU A 167 -18.08 -17.37 -28.35
CA GLU A 167 -18.67 -18.47 -29.12
C GLU A 167 -18.34 -18.40 -30.61
N GLU A 168 -18.16 -17.18 -31.15
CA GLU A 168 -17.67 -16.97 -32.51
C GLU A 168 -16.21 -17.39 -32.74
N GLY A 169 -15.53 -17.85 -31.68
CA GLY A 169 -14.20 -18.44 -31.75
C GLY A 169 -13.07 -17.43 -31.55
N ARG A 170 -11.85 -17.96 -31.49
CA ARG A 170 -10.59 -17.26 -31.21
C ARG A 170 -10.35 -16.01 -32.08
N SER A 171 -11.02 -15.92 -33.23
CA SER A 171 -10.99 -14.75 -34.11
C SER A 171 -11.55 -13.49 -33.46
N GLY A 172 -12.54 -13.59 -32.56
CA GLY A 172 -13.12 -12.40 -31.90
C GLY A 172 -12.13 -11.70 -30.95
N ALA A 173 -11.26 -12.46 -30.29
CA ALA A 173 -10.20 -11.92 -29.46
C ALA A 173 -9.08 -11.30 -30.31
N GLU A 174 -8.67 -11.99 -31.39
CA GLU A 174 -7.70 -11.46 -32.37
C GLU A 174 -8.23 -10.21 -33.07
N ASP A 175 -9.53 -10.14 -33.36
CA ASP A 175 -10.20 -8.97 -33.94
C ASP A 175 -10.31 -7.82 -32.93
N ALA A 176 -10.54 -8.13 -31.65
CA ALA A 176 -10.53 -7.15 -30.57
C ALA A 176 -9.12 -6.58 -30.32
N GLU A 177 -8.10 -7.44 -30.36
CA GLU A 177 -6.69 -7.05 -30.28
C GLU A 177 -6.28 -6.23 -31.51
N THR A 178 -6.69 -6.64 -32.71
CA THR A 178 -6.51 -5.87 -33.95
C THR A 178 -7.23 -4.52 -33.88
N ALA A 179 -8.42 -4.45 -33.27
CA ALA A 179 -9.15 -3.22 -33.04
C ALA A 179 -8.48 -2.31 -31.99
N LEU A 180 -7.86 -2.90 -30.96
CA LEU A 180 -7.05 -2.21 -29.98
C LEU A 180 -5.81 -1.60 -30.65
N GLN A 181 -5.08 -2.41 -31.42
CA GLN A 181 -3.89 -2.01 -32.18
C GLN A 181 -4.20 -0.95 -33.24
N ARG A 182 -5.31 -1.08 -33.98
CA ARG A 182 -5.73 -0.05 -34.96
C ARG A 182 -5.97 1.29 -34.27
N ALA A 183 -6.44 1.26 -33.03
CA ALA A 183 -6.80 2.46 -32.33
C ALA A 183 -5.69 3.04 -31.43
N THR A 184 -4.71 2.24 -31.00
CA THR A 184 -3.42 2.79 -30.53
C THR A 184 -2.72 3.49 -31.69
N ALA A 185 -2.70 2.90 -32.89
CA ALA A 185 -2.12 3.51 -34.08
C ALA A 185 -2.82 4.82 -34.51
N SER A 186 -4.14 4.92 -34.36
CA SER A 186 -4.90 6.13 -34.72
C SER A 186 -4.80 7.26 -33.70
N THR A 187 -4.16 7.07 -32.54
CA THR A 187 -3.97 8.14 -31.53
C THR A 187 -2.67 8.92 -31.80
N SER A 188 -2.33 9.10 -33.08
CA SER A 188 -1.29 10.03 -33.53
C SER A 188 -1.95 11.34 -33.95
N PRO A 189 -1.52 12.52 -33.44
CA PRO A 189 -2.17 13.78 -33.78
C PRO A 189 -1.63 14.29 -35.12
N SER A 190 -2.23 13.87 -36.25
CA SER A 190 -1.98 14.56 -37.52
C SER A 190 -3.06 14.31 -38.56
N SER A 191 -3.64 15.41 -39.02
CA SER A 191 -4.47 15.60 -40.23
C SER A 191 -5.80 14.84 -40.32
N ALA A 192 -6.87 15.61 -40.11
CA ALA A 192 -8.21 15.30 -40.54
C ALA A 192 -8.24 15.03 -42.06
N SER A 193 -8.64 13.83 -42.45
CA SER A 193 -9.02 13.50 -43.82
C SER A 193 -10.51 13.12 -43.84
N PRO A 194 -11.36 13.78 -44.63
CA PRO A 194 -12.80 13.52 -44.64
C PRO A 194 -13.08 12.16 -45.30
N SER A 195 -13.64 11.24 -44.52
CA SER A 195 -14.08 9.92 -45.00
C SER A 195 -15.43 10.02 -45.73
N PRO A 196 -15.66 9.22 -46.79
CA PRO A 196 -16.89 9.28 -47.59
C PRO A 196 -18.08 8.58 -46.90
N PRO A 197 -19.34 8.93 -47.27
CA PRO A 197 -20.54 8.33 -46.72
C PRO A 197 -20.81 6.98 -47.40
N GLY A 198 -20.34 5.90 -46.77
CA GLY A 198 -20.64 4.52 -47.18
C GLY A 198 -21.43 3.80 -46.11
N SER A 199 -22.72 3.60 -46.37
CA SER A 199 -23.64 2.78 -45.58
C SER A 199 -23.05 1.39 -45.30
N THR A 200 -22.76 1.09 -44.03
CA THR A 200 -22.36 -0.25 -43.60
C THR A 200 -23.32 -0.72 -42.53
N SER A 201 -23.95 -1.87 -42.82
CA SER A 201 -24.63 -2.72 -41.85
C SER A 201 -23.78 -2.83 -40.57
N PRO A 202 -24.35 -2.66 -39.36
CA PRO A 202 -23.57 -2.74 -38.13
C PRO A 202 -23.08 -4.18 -37.97
N SER A 203 -21.84 -4.42 -38.37
CA SER A 203 -21.11 -5.63 -37.97
C SER A 203 -21.14 -5.72 -36.43
N PRO A 204 -21.49 -6.87 -35.85
CA PRO A 204 -21.51 -7.03 -34.40
C PRO A 204 -20.13 -6.69 -33.85
N LYS A 205 -20.08 -5.71 -32.94
CA LYS A 205 -18.82 -5.36 -32.28
C LYS A 205 -18.51 -6.47 -31.27
N PRO A 206 -17.31 -7.07 -31.30
CA PRO A 206 -16.95 -8.15 -30.37
C PRO A 206 -16.79 -7.66 -28.92
N TYR A 207 -16.84 -6.35 -28.68
CA TYR A 207 -16.67 -5.72 -27.38
C TYR A 207 -17.91 -4.92 -26.95
N LEU A 208 -18.20 -4.95 -25.65
CA LEU A 208 -19.31 -4.27 -24.99
C LEU A 208 -19.01 -2.78 -24.78
N ALA A 209 -17.80 -2.50 -24.30
CA ALA A 209 -17.35 -1.16 -23.97
C ALA A 209 -15.84 -1.04 -24.14
N ARG A 210 -15.40 0.20 -24.32
CA ARG A 210 -13.98 0.54 -24.44
C ARG A 210 -13.64 1.73 -23.56
N SER A 211 -12.50 1.65 -22.90
CA SER A 211 -11.92 2.75 -22.15
C SER A 211 -10.47 3.00 -22.60
N SER A 212 -10.03 4.25 -22.48
CA SER A 212 -8.64 4.66 -22.70
C SER A 212 -8.30 5.69 -21.65
N ARG A 213 -7.25 5.43 -20.86
CA ARG A 213 -6.83 6.26 -19.73
C ARG A 213 -5.33 6.49 -19.81
N ALA A 214 -4.95 7.76 -19.82
CA ALA A 214 -3.56 8.16 -19.66
C ALA A 214 -3.28 8.36 -18.16
N VAL A 215 -2.28 7.65 -17.66
CA VAL A 215 -1.92 7.64 -16.24
C VAL A 215 -0.48 8.09 -16.11
N ARG A 216 -0.28 9.10 -15.26
CA ARG A 216 1.07 9.56 -14.92
C ARG A 216 1.60 8.68 -13.80
N VAL A 217 2.63 7.90 -14.12
CA VAL A 217 3.44 7.21 -13.13
C VAL A 217 4.26 8.26 -12.41
N ARG A 218 4.02 8.42 -11.11
CA ARG A 218 4.79 9.36 -10.30
C ARG A 218 6.09 8.68 -9.89
N GLY A 219 7.19 9.18 -10.44
CA GLY A 219 8.52 8.85 -9.90
C GLY A 219 8.60 9.28 -8.44
N ARG A 220 9.20 8.43 -7.60
CA ARG A 220 9.35 8.73 -6.19
C ARG A 220 10.48 9.74 -6.02
N VAL A 221 10.18 10.89 -5.43
CA VAL A 221 11.24 11.80 -5.00
C VAL A 221 11.94 11.17 -3.79
N PRO A 222 13.29 11.10 -3.75
CA PRO A 222 13.99 10.62 -2.57
C PRO A 222 13.57 11.48 -1.37
N SER A 223 13.02 10.84 -0.34
CA SER A 223 12.58 11.49 0.89
C SER A 223 13.41 10.99 2.05
N LEU A 224 13.55 11.77 3.12
CA LEU A 224 14.21 11.31 4.35
C LEU A 224 13.61 9.99 4.88
N TRP A 225 12.33 9.73 4.56
CA TRP A 225 11.64 8.49 4.89
C TRP A 225 12.26 7.25 4.22
N SER A 226 12.83 7.37 3.02
CA SER A 226 13.50 6.23 2.38
C SER A 226 14.80 5.84 3.10
N PHE A 227 15.47 6.78 3.74
CA PHE A 227 16.64 6.49 4.59
C PHE A 227 16.22 5.81 5.89
N LEU A 228 15.18 6.32 6.56
CA LEU A 228 14.67 5.74 7.80
C LEU A 228 14.09 4.33 7.60
N ALA A 229 13.45 4.08 6.46
CA ALA A 229 12.92 2.76 6.11
C ALA A 229 13.99 1.80 5.56
N GLY A 230 15.24 2.24 5.40
CA GLY A 230 16.34 1.43 4.84
C GLY A 230 16.51 0.07 5.50
N PRO A 231 16.54 -0.05 6.85
CA PRO A 231 16.65 -1.33 7.53
C PRO A 231 15.47 -2.28 7.25
N LEU A 232 14.25 -1.75 7.13
CA LEU A 232 13.04 -2.53 6.82
C LEU A 232 13.03 -3.03 5.38
N ARG A 233 13.56 -2.23 4.45
CA ARG A 233 13.77 -2.64 3.05
C ARG A 233 14.83 -3.72 2.95
N TRP A 234 15.95 -3.55 3.66
CA TRP A 234 17.02 -4.55 3.71
C TRP A 234 16.55 -5.89 4.28
N ALA A 235 15.69 -5.85 5.30
CA ALA A 235 15.06 -7.04 5.87
C ALA A 235 13.96 -7.66 4.97
N GLY A 236 13.66 -7.08 3.81
CA GLY A 236 12.61 -7.54 2.90
C GLY A 236 11.17 -7.33 3.41
N VAL A 237 11.01 -6.61 4.53
CA VAL A 237 9.69 -6.32 5.14
C VAL A 237 8.94 -5.26 4.34
N LEU A 238 9.68 -4.29 3.78
CA LEU A 238 9.12 -3.23 2.96
C LEU A 238 9.61 -3.37 1.53
N GLN A 239 8.73 -3.78 0.62
CA GLN A 239 9.03 -3.72 -0.81
C GLN A 239 8.78 -2.30 -1.32
N ASP A 240 9.64 -1.82 -2.22
CA ASP A 240 9.51 -0.50 -2.85
C ASP A 240 8.50 -0.48 -4.01
N ALA A 241 7.56 -1.43 -4.04
CA ALA A 241 6.48 -1.44 -5.00
C ALA A 241 5.47 -0.34 -4.66
N HIS A 242 5.09 0.44 -5.66
CA HIS A 242 3.95 1.35 -5.58
C HIS A 242 2.81 0.76 -6.39
N ALA A 243 1.71 0.44 -5.70
CA ALA A 243 0.46 0.09 -6.35
C ALA A 243 -0.19 1.37 -6.88
N GLN A 244 -0.38 1.45 -8.19
CA GLN A 244 -1.12 2.53 -8.85
C GLN A 244 -2.46 1.99 -9.35
N ARG A 245 -3.54 2.50 -8.76
CA ARG A 245 -4.91 2.18 -9.19
C ARG A 245 -5.33 3.04 -10.37
N ILE A 246 -5.81 2.40 -11.42
CA ILE A 246 -6.29 3.04 -12.65
C ILE A 246 -7.77 2.69 -12.85
N PRO A 247 -8.69 3.66 -12.76
CA PRO A 247 -10.10 3.40 -13.03
C PRO A 247 -10.33 3.21 -14.53
N LEU A 248 -10.68 1.99 -14.94
CA LEU A 248 -10.96 1.65 -16.33
C LEU A 248 -12.39 2.02 -16.68
N PHE A 249 -13.36 1.49 -15.92
CA PHE A 249 -14.79 1.75 -16.10
C PHE A 249 -15.41 2.15 -14.76
N GLU A 250 -16.04 3.33 -14.73
CA GLU A 250 -16.79 3.81 -13.57
C GLU A 250 -18.27 3.59 -13.82
N ARG A 251 -18.95 2.98 -12.85
CA ARG A 251 -20.39 2.71 -12.85
C ARG A 251 -20.86 1.98 -14.11
N TYR A 252 -20.08 0.99 -14.56
CA TYR A 252 -20.49 0.13 -15.66
C TYR A 252 -21.76 -0.62 -15.29
N VAL A 253 -22.73 -0.64 -16.20
CA VAL A 253 -23.99 -1.37 -16.03
C VAL A 253 -24.09 -2.42 -17.10
N GLU A 254 -24.15 -3.69 -16.70
CA GLU A 254 -24.26 -4.79 -17.63
C GLU A 254 -25.67 -4.83 -18.27
N SER A 255 -25.70 -4.90 -19.61
CA SER A 255 -26.95 -5.07 -20.35
C SER A 255 -27.50 -6.49 -20.17
N SER A 256 -28.83 -6.63 -20.20
CA SER A 256 -29.49 -7.94 -20.20
C SER A 256 -29.21 -8.74 -21.47
N SER A 257 -28.91 -8.09 -22.59
CA SER A 257 -28.76 -8.75 -23.89
C SER A 257 -27.35 -9.30 -24.17
N GLN A 258 -26.31 -8.79 -23.50
CA GLN A 258 -24.92 -9.15 -23.79
C GLN A 258 -24.14 -9.27 -22.48
N PRO A 259 -23.89 -10.51 -21.99
CA PRO A 259 -23.18 -10.69 -20.73
C PRO A 259 -21.68 -10.45 -20.89
N LEU A 260 -21.09 -9.88 -19.84
CA LEU A 260 -19.66 -9.66 -19.68
C LEU A 260 -18.95 -11.01 -19.54
N ALA A 261 -18.00 -11.26 -20.42
CA ALA A 261 -17.17 -12.46 -20.38
C ALA A 261 -15.77 -12.22 -19.85
N GLY A 262 -15.19 -11.05 -20.12
CA GLY A 262 -13.79 -10.80 -19.87
C GLY A 262 -13.41 -9.32 -20.01
N VAL A 263 -12.19 -9.02 -19.61
CA VAL A 263 -11.54 -7.72 -19.85
C VAL A 263 -10.22 -8.00 -20.58
N LEU A 264 -9.98 -7.27 -21.66
CA LEU A 264 -8.68 -7.17 -22.33
C LEU A 264 -8.10 -5.78 -22.03
N VAL A 265 -6.86 -5.71 -21.57
CA VAL A 265 -6.13 -4.47 -21.23
C VAL A 265 -4.91 -4.35 -22.12
#